data_AF-A0A3B9UUL8-F1
#
_entry.id   AF-A0A3B9UUL8-F1
#
_cell.length_a   1.000
_cell.length_b   1.000
_cell.length_c   1.000
_cell.angle_alpha   90.00
_cell.angle_beta   90.00
_cell.angle_gamma   90.00
#
_symmetry.space_group_name_H-M   'P 1'
#
loop_
_entity.id
_entity.type
_entity.pdbx_description
1 polymer ?
#
loop_
_entity_poly.entity_id
_entity_poly.type
_entity_poly.pdbx_seq_one_letter_code
_entity_poly.pdbx_strand_id
1 'polypeptide(L)' 'MNFQGIIIGLFSFLIIGIFHPIVIKGEYYFSKKIWPIFLLLGIIFIILSLNIKGQLLSALLGVTGFSCLWSIHEL' A
#
# COMPACT_ATOMS: atom_id res chain seq x y z
N MET A 1 20.40 -15.70 -10.53
CA MET A 1 19.39 -16.03 -9.50
C MET A 1 18.51 -14.80 -9.28
N ASN A 2 17.18 -14.92 -9.43
CA ASN A 2 16.25 -13.80 -9.32
C ASN A 2 15.95 -13.47 -7.85
N PHE A 3 16.87 -12.75 -7.19
CA PHE A 3 16.67 -12.22 -5.83
C PHE A 3 15.53 -11.19 -5.73
N GLN A 4 15.04 -10.71 -6.87
CA GLN A 4 13.95 -9.73 -6.94
C GLN A 4 12.68 -10.21 -6.23
N GLY A 5 12.30 -11.48 -6.37
CA GLY A 5 11.09 -12.02 -5.74
C GLY A 5 11.18 -12.03 -4.20
N ILE A 6 12.35 -12.38 -3.65
CA ILE A 6 12.58 -12.39 -2.19
C ILE A 6 12.54 -10.97 -1.65
N ILE A 7 13.16 -10.02 -2.36
CA ILE A 7 13.16 -8.60 -1.99
C ILE A 7 11.73 -8.04 -2.02
N ILE A 8 10.96 -8.32 -3.06
CA ILE A 8 9.55 -7.88 -3.16
C ILE A 8 8.72 -8.45 -2.01
N GLY A 9 8.88 -9.75 -1.70
CA GLY A 9 8.16 -10.39 -0.59
C GLY A 9 8.48 -9.76 0.76
N LEU A 10 9.75 -9.53 1.06
CA LEU A 10 10.20 -8.94 2.32
C LEU A 10 9.68 -7.50 2.48
N PHE A 11 9.82 -6.67 1.43
CA PHE A 11 9.32 -5.31 1.46
C PHE A 11 7.79 -5.26 1.49
N SER A 12 7.10 -6.16 0.78
CA SER A 12 5.63 -6.27 0.83
C SER A 12 5.14 -6.51 2.25
N PHE A 13 5.77 -7.46 2.96
CA PHE A 13 5.42 -7.77 4.33
C PHE A 13 5.64 -6.59 5.28
N LEU A 14 6.75 -5.86 5.11
CA LEU A 14 7.03 -4.63 5.85
C LEU A 14 6.01 -3.52 5.56
N ILE A 15 5.64 -3.33 4.30
CA ILE A 15 4.65 -2.32 3.88
C ILE A 15 3.29 -2.62 4.53
N ILE A 16 2.82 -3.86 4.44
CA ILE A 16 1.54 -4.28 5.05
C ILE A 16 1.58 -4.08 6.57
N GLY A 17 2.67 -4.52 7.22
CA GLY A 17 2.84 -4.39 8.67
C GLY A 17 2.90 -2.95 9.17
N ILE A 18 3.43 -2.01 8.38
CA ILE A 18 3.46 -0.57 8.70
C ILE A 18 2.11 0.09 8.40
N PHE A 19 1.38 -0.39 7.39
CA PHE A 19 0.08 0.16 7.03
C PHE A 19 -0.99 -0.09 8.09
N HIS A 20 -1.05 -1.27 8.72
CA HIS A 20 -1.99 -1.55 9.81
C HIS A 20 -2.00 -0.50 10.94
N PRO A 21 -0.87 -0.17 11.60
CA PRO A 21 -0.86 0.84 12.66
C PRO A 21 -1.14 2.26 12.14
N ILE A 22 -0.84 2.55 10.87
CA ILE A 22 -1.21 3.82 10.22
C ILE A 22 -2.72 3.94 10.07
N VAL A 23 -3.41 2.87 9.70
CA VAL A 23 -4.87 2.82 9.57
C VAL A 23 -5.53 3.01 10.92
N ILE A 24 -5.10 2.23 11.92
CA ILE A 24 -5.64 2.30 13.28
C ILE A 24 -5.43 3.70 13.88
N LYS A 25 -4.26 4.31 13.67
CA LYS A 25 -4.04 5.70 14.10
C LYS A 25 -4.87 6.70 13.29
N GLY A 26 -5.00 6.51 11.99
CA GLY A 26 -5.85 7.34 11.13
C GLY A 26 -7.29 7.34 11.60
N GLU A 27 -7.83 6.16 11.92
CA GLU A 27 -9.15 6.01 12.52
C GLU A 27 -9.25 6.70 13.89
N TYR A 28 -8.25 6.52 14.76
CA TYR A 28 -8.24 7.11 16.09
C TYR A 28 -8.26 8.65 16.08
N TYR A 29 -7.57 9.28 15.13
CA TYR A 29 -7.50 10.75 15.02
C TYR A 29 -8.62 11.37 14.17
N PHE A 30 -9.14 10.68 13.14
CA PHE A 30 -10.09 11.25 12.17
C PHE A 30 -11.45 10.53 12.09
N SER A 31 -11.68 9.48 12.89
CA SER A 31 -12.88 8.61 12.82
C SER A 31 -13.09 8.02 11.40
N LYS A 32 -14.25 7.38 11.13
CA LYS A 32 -14.59 6.75 9.83
C LYS A 32 -14.54 7.67 8.59
N LYS A 33 -14.27 8.98 8.73
CA LYS A 33 -14.20 9.92 7.60
C LYS A 33 -12.90 9.84 6.79
N ILE A 34 -11.91 9.05 7.21
CA ILE A 34 -10.60 8.97 6.54
C ILE A 34 -10.59 8.05 5.30
N TRP A 35 -11.67 7.30 5.08
CA TRP A 35 -11.87 6.38 3.95
C TRP A 35 -11.54 6.97 2.55
N PRO A 36 -11.92 8.23 2.21
CA PRO A 36 -11.60 8.79 0.89
C PRO A 36 -10.11 9.05 0.70
N ILE A 37 -9.37 9.33 1.79
CA ILE A 37 -7.92 9.58 1.74
C ILE A 37 -7.18 8.31 1.37
N PHE A 38 -7.56 7.16 1.95
CA PHE A 38 -6.97 5.87 1.64
C PHE A 38 -7.29 5.42 0.22
N LEU A 39 -8.51 5.70 -0.25
CA LEU A 39 -8.93 5.39 -1.62
C LEU A 39 -8.12 6.21 -2.63
N LEU A 40 -7.99 7.51 -2.39
CA LEU A 40 -7.25 8.42 -3.27
C LEU A 40 -5.75 8.08 -3.29
N LEU A 41 -5.15 7.77 -2.12
CA LEU A 41 -3.78 7.27 -2.02
C LEU A 41 -3.59 5.95 -2.78
N GLY A 42 -4.48 4.97 -2.60
CA GLY A 42 -4.41 3.68 -3.28
C GLY A 42 -4.44 3.81 -4.80
N ILE A 43 -5.35 4.64 -5.34
CA ILE A 43 -5.45 4.92 -6.78
C ILE A 43 -4.18 5.57 -7.31
N ILE A 44 -3.64 6.57 -6.61
CA ILE A 44 -2.39 7.24 -6.98
C ILE A 44 -1.26 6.21 -7.07
N PHE A 45 -1.12 5.35 -6.05
CA PHE A 45 -0.10 4.31 -6.02
C PHE A 45 -0.22 3.29 -7.18
N ILE A 46 -1.45 2.91 -7.55
CA ILE A 46 -1.70 2.02 -8.70
C ILE A 46 -1.33 2.70 -10.03
N ILE A 47 -1.68 3.98 -10.21
CA ILE A 47 -1.35 4.74 -11.44
C ILE A 47 0.17 4.95 -11.55
N LEU A 48 0.84 5.21 -10.43
CA LEU A 48 2.30 5.29 -10.37
C LEU A 48 2.96 3.94 -10.68
N SER A 49 2.39 2.84 -10.20
CA SER A 49 2.86 1.48 -10.49
C SER A 49 2.89 1.19 -11.99
N LEU A 50 1.91 1.67 -12.75
CA LEU A 50 1.81 1.48 -14.21
C LEU A 50 2.85 2.29 -15.00
N ASN A 51 3.30 3.43 -14.47
CA ASN A 51 4.25 4.31 -15.15
C ASN A 51 5.72 3.92 -14.89
N ILE A 52 5.99 2.97 -14.00
CA ILE A 52 7.35 2.59 -13.62
C ILE A 52 7.82 1.37 -14.38
N LYS A 53 8.92 1.55 -15.13
CA LYS A 53 9.54 0.50 -15.96
C LYS A 53 10.26 -0.60 -15.15
N GLY A 54 10.51 -0.38 -13.87
CA GLY A 54 11.23 -1.33 -13.02
C GLY A 54 10.30 -2.35 -12.38
N GLN A 55 10.45 -3.64 -12.69
CA GLN A 55 9.65 -4.74 -12.15
C GLN A 55 9.56 -4.72 -10.61
N LEU A 56 10.69 -4.45 -9.94
CA LEU A 56 10.77 -4.32 -8.47
C LEU A 56 9.90 -3.17 -7.95
N LEU A 57 10.12 -1.96 -8.47
CA LEU A 57 9.43 -0.75 -8.01
C LEU A 57 7.94 -0.77 -8.36
N SER A 58 7.59 -1.26 -9.55
CA SER A 58 6.21 -1.47 -9.96
C SER A 58 5.51 -2.45 -9.02
N ALA A 59 6.12 -3.60 -8.70
CA ALA A 59 5.53 -4.55 -7.76
C ALA A 59 5.33 -3.95 -6.36
N LEU A 60 6.30 -3.21 -5.83
CA LEU A 60 6.19 -2.54 -4.53
C LEU A 60 5.05 -1.52 -4.49
N LEU A 61 4.91 -0.73 -5.55
CA LEU A 61 3.85 0.29 -5.65
C LEU A 61 2.47 -0.35 -5.79
N GLY A 62 2.36 -1.43 -6.55
CA GLY A 62 1.16 -2.25 -6.62
C GLY A 62 0.75 -2.77 -5.24
N VAL A 63 1.69 -3.37 -4.49
CA VAL A 63 1.45 -3.86 -3.13
C VAL A 63 1.03 -2.72 -2.19
N THR A 64 1.68 -1.56 -2.23
CA THR A 64 1.26 -0.40 -1.42
C THR A 64 -0.15 0.07 -1.79
N GLY A 65 -0.48 0.11 -3.08
CA GLY A 65 -1.80 0.55 -3.55
C GLY A 65 -2.91 -0.40 -3.12
N PHE A 66 -2.71 -1.72 -3.26
CA PHE A 66 -3.66 -2.72 -2.78
C PHE A 66 -3.74 -2.76 -1.25
N SER A 67 -2.65 -2.52 -0.52
CA SER A 67 -2.67 -2.43 0.94
C SER A 67 -3.50 -1.22 1.42
N CYS A 68 -3.40 -0.07 0.75
CA CYS A 68 -4.28 1.08 0.99
C CYS A 68 -5.76 0.76 0.74
N LEU A 69 -6.06 0.01 -0.33
CA LEU A 69 -7.44 -0.39 -0.66
C LEU A 69 -7.98 -1.47 0.29
N TRP A 70 -7.13 -2.33 0.85
CA TRP A 70 -7.53 -3.29 1.88
C TRP A 70 -7.83 -2.60 3.20
N SER A 71 -7.03 -1.61 3.57
CA SER A 71 -7.18 -0.79 4.77
C SER A 71 -8.54 -0.09 4.89
N ILE A 72 -9.16 0.20 3.74
CA ILE A 72 -10.53 0.72 3.61
C ILE A 72 -11.58 -0.26 4.15
N HIS A 73 -11.37 -1.56 3.96
CA HIS A 73 -12.30 -2.59 4.40
C HIS A 73 -12.17 -2.87 5.91
N GLU A 74 -11.01 -2.56 6.50
CA GLU A 74 -10.78 -2.64 7.94
C GLU A 74 -11.30 -1.43 8.74
N LEU A 75 -11.59 -0.30 8.08
CA LEU A 75 -12.24 0.91 8.63
C LEU A 75 -13.77 0.76 8.80
#